data_AF-A0A3R7NWF5-F1
#
_entry.id   AF-A0A3R7NWF5-F1
#
_cell.length_a   1.000
_cell.length_b   1.000
_cell.length_c   1.000
_cell.angle_alpha   90.00
_cell.angle_beta   90.00
_cell.angle_gamma   90.00
#
_symmetry.space_group_name_H-M   'P 1'
#
loop_
_entity.id
_entity.type
_entity.pdbx_description
1 polymer ?
#
loop_
_entity_poly.entity_id
_entity_poly.type
_entity_poly.pdbx_seq_one_letter_code
_entity_poly.pdbx_strand_id
1 'polypeptide(L)'
;MIRFREYLIEEEKKVKIPNKGDLAEAILACGVAAKFNNPEAVVTRTAIEKMLSRVLSSRKAQLKREDKVSAKTTVKVSDVITLTVGIRKREWEFISDKKNWDLISWQFDSVAKYCSTYKRLRRYSQLLYKNNKENKIVVDADGLTDQKGTKADIKVKIDNKIVNMQMSLKVTGGDQIGQMSGVPFDKQVKLFELLGVDVTPARKKYDELINKVDIGLAFTHRDETKKGLGREIHLAVRQANLVVHQEAKRQLDSKMQSKDAKFIDQVTDFLRKAATGNDPTVEVVKLSTKGFKRAKFGKKYIQNIKDVMPHLKVSVNKQPEGDAETVIYDSRLGKSNSSAARLFKIRGKIIFESKTTKTEGYHLKIYVRNLIESGDLMFDLATDM
;
A
#
# COMPACT_ATOMS: atom_id res chain seq x y z
N MET A 1 40.72 -25.46 5.13
CA MET A 1 40.50 -24.03 4.85
C MET A 1 39.73 -23.77 3.53
N ILE A 2 38.92 -24.74 3.06
CA ILE A 2 38.21 -24.66 1.75
C ILE A 2 36.72 -24.26 1.91
N ARG A 3 36.12 -24.44 3.10
CA ARG A 3 34.68 -24.19 3.33
C ARG A 3 34.25 -22.71 3.46
N PHE A 4 35.18 -21.79 3.71
CA PHE A 4 34.82 -20.36 3.87
C PHE A 4 34.59 -19.65 2.54
N ARG A 5 35.28 -20.09 1.48
CA ARG A 5 35.14 -19.51 0.12
C ARG A 5 33.84 -19.94 -0.55
N GLU A 6 33.38 -21.16 -0.31
CA GLU A 6 32.10 -21.67 -0.81
C GLU A 6 30.90 -20.98 -0.13
N TYR A 7 31.00 -20.71 1.17
CA TYR A 7 29.96 -19.99 1.92
C TYR A 7 29.81 -18.52 1.45
N LEU A 8 30.92 -17.87 1.08
CA LEU A 8 30.90 -16.52 0.51
C LEU A 8 30.33 -16.50 -0.93
N ILE A 9 30.54 -17.56 -1.72
CA ILE A 9 29.94 -17.71 -3.06
C ILE A 9 28.43 -18.00 -2.98
N GLU A 10 27.95 -18.70 -1.95
CA GLU A 10 26.51 -18.91 -1.72
C GLU A 10 25.78 -17.63 -1.25
N GLU A 11 26.43 -16.78 -0.45
CA GLU A 11 25.83 -15.47 -0.10
C GLU A 11 25.77 -14.51 -1.29
N GLU A 12 26.75 -14.55 -2.21
CA GLU A 12 26.75 -13.73 -3.44
C GLU A 12 25.67 -14.15 -4.47
N LYS A 13 25.09 -15.35 -4.34
CA LYS A 13 24.10 -15.89 -5.30
C LYS A 13 22.64 -15.84 -4.86
N LYS A 14 22.30 -15.14 -3.76
CA LYS A 14 20.88 -14.89 -3.45
C LYS A 14 20.33 -13.82 -4.39
N VAL A 15 19.55 -14.26 -5.38
CA VAL A 15 18.82 -13.35 -6.29
C VAL A 15 18.07 -12.31 -5.47
N LYS A 16 18.47 -11.04 -5.59
CA LYS A 16 17.88 -9.94 -4.83
C LYS A 16 16.53 -9.56 -5.42
N ILE A 17 15.46 -10.08 -4.82
CA ILE A 17 14.07 -9.78 -5.19
C ILE A 17 13.87 -8.24 -5.18
N PRO A 18 13.38 -7.64 -6.28
CA PRO A 18 13.13 -6.21 -6.38
C PRO A 18 11.84 -5.81 -5.62
N ASN A 19 11.23 -4.66 -5.92
CA ASN A 19 10.05 -4.22 -5.18
C ASN A 19 8.90 -5.24 -5.30
N LYS A 20 8.58 -5.91 -4.19
CA LYS A 20 7.51 -6.91 -4.11
C LYS A 20 6.12 -6.35 -4.40
N GLY A 21 5.90 -5.04 -4.20
CA GLY A 21 4.65 -4.35 -4.52
C GLY A 21 4.40 -4.30 -6.03
N ASP A 22 5.32 -3.68 -6.76
CA ASP A 22 5.31 -3.59 -8.23
C ASP A 22 5.16 -4.98 -8.89
N LEU A 23 5.89 -6.00 -8.39
CA LEU A 23 5.73 -7.39 -8.88
C LEU A 23 4.31 -7.92 -8.65
N ALA A 24 3.75 -7.67 -7.47
CA ALA A 24 2.42 -8.14 -7.12
C ALA A 24 1.31 -7.43 -7.91
N GLU A 25 1.51 -6.17 -8.33
CA GLU A 25 0.58 -5.43 -9.19
C GLU A 25 0.42 -6.12 -10.55
N ALA A 26 1.56 -6.48 -11.17
CA ALA A 26 1.57 -7.25 -12.42
C ALA A 26 0.85 -8.60 -12.29
N ILE A 27 1.14 -9.35 -11.21
CA ILE A 27 0.53 -10.65 -10.95
C ILE A 27 -0.97 -10.53 -10.68
N LEU A 28 -1.40 -9.54 -9.89
CA LEU A 28 -2.81 -9.30 -9.60
C LEU A 28 -3.60 -8.92 -10.86
N ALA A 29 -3.06 -8.03 -11.68
CA ALA A 29 -3.66 -7.68 -12.97
C ALA A 29 -3.84 -8.92 -13.88
N CYS A 30 -2.82 -9.78 -13.94
CA CYS A 30 -2.89 -11.06 -14.65
C CYS A 30 -4.00 -11.97 -14.10
N GLY A 31 -4.15 -12.06 -12.77
CA GLY A 31 -5.22 -12.84 -12.13
C GLY A 31 -6.62 -12.29 -12.41
N VAL A 32 -6.80 -10.97 -12.42
CA VAL A 32 -8.07 -10.32 -12.74
C VAL A 32 -8.43 -10.57 -14.21
N ALA A 33 -7.48 -10.39 -15.13
CA ALA A 33 -7.66 -10.71 -16.54
C ALA A 33 -7.99 -12.19 -16.77
N ALA A 34 -7.29 -13.10 -16.07
CA ALA A 34 -7.58 -14.53 -16.11
C ALA A 34 -9.02 -14.84 -15.67
N LYS A 35 -9.55 -14.14 -14.65
CA LYS A 35 -10.92 -14.34 -14.19
C LYS A 35 -11.95 -13.87 -15.22
N PHE A 36 -11.72 -12.75 -15.90
CA PHE A 36 -12.57 -12.32 -17.00
C PHE A 36 -12.50 -13.25 -18.20
N ASN A 37 -11.33 -13.84 -18.46
CA ASN A 37 -11.14 -14.78 -19.56
C ASN A 37 -11.73 -16.16 -19.29
N ASN A 38 -11.83 -16.58 -18.02
CA ASN A 38 -12.51 -17.81 -17.63
C ASN A 38 -13.44 -17.60 -16.41
N PRO A 39 -14.65 -17.05 -16.64
CA PRO A 39 -15.55 -16.61 -15.57
C PRO A 39 -16.10 -17.73 -14.67
N GLU A 40 -16.26 -18.95 -15.19
CA GLU A 40 -16.80 -20.09 -14.46
C GLU A 40 -15.71 -20.84 -13.67
N ALA A 41 -14.46 -20.80 -14.12
CA ALA A 41 -13.36 -21.49 -13.45
C ALA A 41 -12.83 -20.77 -12.20
N VAL A 42 -12.23 -21.55 -11.31
CA VAL A 42 -11.33 -21.06 -10.26
C VAL A 42 -10.06 -20.53 -10.92
N VAL A 43 -9.56 -19.39 -10.45
CA VAL A 43 -8.28 -18.84 -10.92
C VAL A 43 -7.16 -19.62 -10.24
N THR A 44 -6.31 -20.25 -11.04
CA THR A 44 -5.15 -21.02 -10.58
C THR A 44 -3.86 -20.26 -10.85
N ARG A 45 -2.77 -20.65 -10.18
CA ARG A 45 -1.42 -20.16 -10.48
C ARG A 45 -1.09 -20.29 -11.97
N THR A 46 -1.34 -21.45 -12.57
CA THR A 46 -1.11 -21.68 -14.01
C THR A 46 -1.89 -20.72 -14.91
N ALA A 47 -3.11 -20.34 -14.54
CA ALA A 47 -3.88 -19.36 -15.31
C ALA A 47 -3.24 -17.96 -15.26
N ILE A 48 -2.73 -17.58 -14.09
CA ILE A 48 -2.01 -16.31 -13.89
C ILE A 48 -0.69 -16.31 -14.67
N GLU A 49 0.10 -17.39 -14.57
CA GLU A 49 1.36 -17.57 -15.31
C GLU A 49 1.19 -17.52 -16.82
N LYS A 50 0.08 -18.05 -17.35
CA LYS A 50 -0.29 -17.94 -18.77
C LYS A 50 -0.57 -16.49 -19.16
N MET A 51 -1.30 -15.72 -18.35
CA MET A 51 -1.54 -14.30 -18.61
C MET A 51 -0.25 -13.49 -18.51
N LEU A 52 0.58 -13.79 -17.51
CA LEU A 52 1.87 -13.15 -17.31
C LEU A 52 2.80 -13.39 -18.51
N SER A 53 2.92 -14.63 -18.97
CA SER A 53 3.71 -14.96 -20.18
C SER A 53 3.24 -14.16 -21.42
N ARG A 54 1.93 -13.92 -21.55
CA ARG A 54 1.37 -13.15 -22.67
C ARG A 54 1.69 -11.67 -22.59
N VAL A 55 1.64 -11.07 -21.39
CA VAL A 55 1.91 -9.63 -21.24
C VAL A 55 3.41 -9.31 -21.25
N LEU A 56 4.26 -10.26 -20.85
CA LEU A 56 5.71 -10.06 -20.83
C LEU A 56 6.34 -9.89 -22.23
N SER A 57 5.67 -10.31 -23.31
CA SER A 57 6.19 -10.13 -24.66
C SER A 57 6.07 -8.69 -25.18
N SER A 58 5.10 -7.91 -24.70
CA SER A 58 4.71 -6.64 -25.32
C SER A 58 4.18 -5.58 -24.35
N ARG A 59 4.20 -5.83 -23.04
CA ARG A 59 3.52 -5.03 -21.98
C ARG A 59 2.00 -4.94 -22.10
N LYS A 60 1.42 -5.51 -23.17
CA LYS A 60 -0.01 -5.49 -23.46
C LYS A 60 -0.46 -6.79 -24.12
N ALA A 61 -1.40 -7.48 -23.49
CA ALA A 61 -2.05 -8.66 -24.05
C ALA A 61 -3.51 -8.36 -24.39
N GLN A 62 -3.98 -8.86 -25.53
CA GLN A 62 -5.39 -8.82 -25.90
C GLN A 62 -5.90 -10.26 -26.07
N LEU A 63 -7.06 -10.53 -25.51
CA LEU A 63 -7.73 -11.82 -25.58
C LEU A 63 -9.13 -11.63 -26.13
N LYS A 64 -9.62 -12.65 -26.82
CA LYS A 64 -11.03 -12.78 -27.18
C LYS A 64 -11.63 -13.93 -26.39
N ARG A 65 -12.81 -13.72 -25.83
CA ARG A 65 -13.59 -14.73 -25.12
C ARG A 65 -15.02 -14.72 -25.62
N GLU A 66 -15.46 -15.82 -26.21
CA GLU A 66 -16.85 -16.00 -26.61
C GLU A 66 -17.79 -16.05 -25.39
N ASP A 67 -19.01 -15.57 -25.58
CA ASP A 67 -20.06 -15.63 -24.58
C ASP A 67 -20.78 -16.97 -24.54
N LYS A 68 -21.30 -17.31 -23.36
CA LYS A 68 -22.07 -18.53 -23.13
C LYS A 68 -23.39 -18.18 -22.47
N VAL A 69 -24.44 -18.15 -23.28
CA VAL A 69 -25.80 -17.79 -22.83
C VAL A 69 -26.47 -18.97 -22.12
N SER A 70 -26.12 -20.21 -22.49
CA SER A 70 -26.59 -21.42 -21.81
C SER A 70 -25.50 -22.47 -21.71
N ALA A 71 -25.69 -23.50 -20.88
CA ALA A 71 -24.75 -24.63 -20.80
C ALA A 71 -24.51 -25.34 -22.15
N LYS A 72 -25.46 -25.22 -23.10
CA LYS A 72 -25.45 -25.88 -24.41
C LYS A 72 -25.28 -24.91 -25.59
N THR A 73 -25.13 -23.61 -25.35
CA THR A 73 -25.10 -22.60 -26.42
C THR A 73 -24.02 -21.55 -26.17
N THR A 74 -22.94 -21.65 -26.93
CA THR A 74 -21.97 -20.57 -27.14
C THR A 74 -22.48 -19.70 -28.27
N VAL A 75 -22.47 -18.37 -28.11
CA VAL A 75 -22.91 -17.44 -29.16
C VAL A 75 -21.67 -16.86 -29.85
N LYS A 76 -21.79 -16.49 -31.14
CA LYS A 76 -20.72 -15.82 -31.91
C LYS A 76 -20.41 -14.38 -31.46
N VAL A 77 -20.77 -14.01 -30.23
CA VAL A 77 -20.43 -12.72 -29.62
C VAL A 77 -19.21 -12.94 -28.74
N SER A 78 -18.19 -12.10 -28.90
CA SER A 78 -16.93 -12.23 -28.16
C SER A 78 -16.59 -10.94 -27.45
N ASP A 79 -16.25 -11.06 -26.17
CA ASP A 79 -15.62 -10.00 -25.41
C ASP A 79 -14.16 -9.84 -25.82
N VAL A 80 -13.70 -8.58 -25.75
CA VAL A 80 -12.29 -8.22 -25.88
C VAL A 80 -11.75 -7.87 -24.50
N ILE A 81 -10.78 -8.64 -24.04
CA ILE A 81 -10.09 -8.41 -22.76
C ILE A 81 -8.70 -7.86 -23.08
N THR A 82 -8.41 -6.65 -22.60
CA THR A 82 -7.11 -6.00 -22.73
C THR A 82 -6.44 -5.96 -21.36
N LEU A 83 -5.26 -6.55 -21.26
CA LEU A 83 -4.38 -6.49 -20.09
C LEU A 83 -3.17 -5.62 -20.41
N THR A 84 -2.93 -4.59 -19.62
CA THR A 84 -1.72 -3.76 -19.70
C THR A 84 -0.96 -3.80 -18.37
N VAL A 85 0.36 -3.95 -18.44
CA VAL A 85 1.24 -3.93 -17.26
C VAL A 85 2.42 -3.00 -17.52
N GLY A 86 2.57 -1.99 -16.67
CA GLY A 86 3.68 -1.05 -16.69
C GLY A 86 4.36 -1.00 -15.32
N ILE A 87 5.45 -1.75 -15.19
CA ILE A 87 6.33 -1.74 -14.01
C ILE A 87 7.75 -1.32 -14.40
N ARG A 88 8.54 -0.93 -13.39
CA ARG A 88 9.93 -0.48 -13.55
C ARG A 88 10.80 -1.56 -14.19
N LYS A 89 11.87 -1.12 -14.87
CA LYS A 89 12.79 -1.98 -15.64
C LYS A 89 13.34 -3.16 -14.82
N ARG A 90 13.80 -2.89 -13.59
CA ARG A 90 14.38 -3.92 -12.72
C ARG A 90 13.37 -5.01 -12.36
N GLU A 91 12.15 -4.63 -12.02
CA GLU A 91 11.06 -5.54 -11.71
C GLU A 91 10.60 -6.31 -12.96
N TRP A 92 10.56 -5.64 -14.12
CA TRP A 92 10.28 -6.25 -15.42
C TRP A 92 11.29 -7.34 -15.79
N GLU A 93 12.59 -7.05 -15.67
CA GLU A 93 13.67 -8.02 -15.92
C GLU A 93 13.57 -9.22 -14.99
N PHE A 94 13.33 -8.98 -13.69
CA PHE A 94 13.17 -10.05 -12.71
C PHE A 94 12.00 -10.99 -13.04
N ILE A 95 10.81 -10.43 -13.32
CA ILE A 95 9.60 -11.24 -13.57
C ILE A 95 9.59 -11.87 -14.96
N SER A 96 10.43 -11.40 -15.89
CA SER A 96 10.59 -11.99 -17.22
C SER A 96 11.31 -13.35 -17.20
N ASP A 97 12.15 -13.58 -16.19
CA ASP A 97 12.77 -14.89 -15.98
C ASP A 97 11.85 -15.80 -15.14
N LYS A 98 11.31 -16.84 -15.79
CA LYS A 98 10.41 -17.81 -15.15
C LYS A 98 11.04 -18.53 -13.95
N LYS A 99 12.37 -18.65 -13.90
CA LYS A 99 13.08 -19.26 -12.76
C LYS A 99 12.86 -18.46 -11.47
N ASN A 100 12.55 -17.17 -11.59
CA ASN A 100 12.29 -16.30 -10.43
C ASN A 100 10.87 -16.42 -9.88
N TRP A 101 9.93 -17.06 -10.60
CA TRP A 101 8.53 -17.10 -10.19
C TRP A 101 8.30 -17.85 -8.89
N ASP A 102 9.08 -18.89 -8.61
CA ASP A 102 8.99 -19.63 -7.35
C ASP A 102 9.44 -18.81 -6.14
N LEU A 103 10.36 -17.85 -6.32
CA LEU A 103 10.79 -16.91 -5.28
C LEU A 103 9.66 -15.99 -4.81
N ILE A 104 8.60 -15.84 -5.62
CA ILE A 104 7.41 -15.04 -5.34
C ILE A 104 6.12 -15.88 -5.47
N SER A 105 6.22 -17.21 -5.36
CA SER A 105 5.09 -18.16 -5.46
C SER A 105 3.89 -17.77 -4.60
N TRP A 106 4.15 -17.33 -3.36
CA TRP A 106 3.12 -16.87 -2.43
C TRP A 106 2.26 -15.72 -2.99
N GLN A 107 2.80 -14.88 -3.88
CA GLN A 107 2.02 -13.81 -4.53
C GLN A 107 1.02 -14.41 -5.50
N PHE A 108 1.43 -15.38 -6.32
CA PHE A 108 0.54 -16.10 -7.23
C PHE A 108 -0.59 -16.80 -6.46
N ASP A 109 -0.28 -17.48 -5.36
CA ASP A 109 -1.27 -18.21 -4.57
C ASP A 109 -2.26 -17.26 -3.89
N SER A 110 -1.77 -16.13 -3.36
CA SER A 110 -2.60 -15.10 -2.74
C SER A 110 -3.54 -14.44 -3.75
N VAL A 111 -3.03 -14.12 -4.95
CA VAL A 111 -3.82 -13.58 -6.07
C VAL A 111 -4.84 -14.58 -6.59
N ALA A 112 -4.47 -15.85 -6.76
CA ALA A 112 -5.37 -16.92 -7.17
C ALA A 112 -6.56 -17.04 -6.21
N LYS A 113 -6.28 -17.02 -4.90
CA LYS A 113 -7.31 -17.03 -3.86
C LYS A 113 -8.21 -15.77 -3.92
N TYR A 114 -7.62 -14.59 -4.09
CA TYR A 114 -8.36 -13.33 -4.23
C TYR A 114 -9.31 -13.36 -5.43
N CYS A 115 -8.78 -13.62 -6.63
CA CYS A 115 -9.56 -13.57 -7.87
C CYS A 115 -10.64 -14.65 -7.93
N SER A 116 -10.44 -15.78 -7.24
CA SER A 116 -11.42 -16.87 -7.18
C SER A 116 -12.58 -16.59 -6.22
N THR A 117 -12.32 -15.91 -5.10
CA THR A 117 -13.29 -15.73 -4.01
C THR A 117 -13.93 -14.34 -3.97
N TYR A 118 -13.38 -13.38 -4.71
CA TYR A 118 -13.92 -12.02 -4.73
C TYR A 118 -15.28 -11.96 -5.44
N LYS A 119 -16.36 -11.86 -4.65
CA LYS A 119 -17.76 -11.85 -5.11
C LYS A 119 -18.02 -10.84 -6.22
N ARG A 120 -17.49 -9.61 -6.13
CA ARG A 120 -17.76 -8.56 -7.12
C ARG A 120 -17.08 -8.85 -8.44
N LEU A 121 -15.80 -9.22 -8.44
CA LEU A 121 -15.10 -9.65 -9.65
C LEU A 121 -15.82 -10.84 -10.32
N ARG A 122 -16.23 -11.84 -9.53
CA ARG A 122 -17.02 -12.99 -10.04
C ARG A 122 -18.34 -12.55 -10.66
N ARG A 123 -19.06 -11.62 -10.01
CA ARG A 123 -20.35 -11.10 -10.52
C ARG A 123 -20.17 -10.40 -11.85
N TYR A 124 -19.19 -9.50 -11.98
CA TYR A 124 -18.93 -8.84 -13.26
C TYR A 124 -18.48 -9.83 -14.32
N SER A 125 -17.54 -10.73 -14.02
CA SER A 125 -17.08 -11.71 -15.01
C SER A 125 -18.23 -12.60 -15.51
N GLN A 126 -19.13 -13.03 -14.62
CA GLN A 126 -20.30 -13.84 -14.99
C GLN A 126 -21.36 -13.04 -15.74
N LEU A 127 -21.60 -11.78 -15.36
CA LEU A 127 -22.58 -10.92 -16.02
C LEU A 127 -22.18 -10.68 -17.48
N LEU A 128 -20.93 -10.29 -17.73
CA LEU A 128 -20.45 -10.03 -19.09
C LEU A 128 -20.46 -11.31 -19.93
N TYR A 129 -20.06 -12.44 -19.35
CA TYR A 129 -20.05 -13.73 -20.05
C TYR A 129 -21.39 -14.26 -20.53
N LYS A 130 -22.49 -13.79 -19.93
CA LYS A 130 -23.84 -14.31 -20.16
C LYS A 130 -24.77 -13.28 -20.77
N ASN A 131 -24.30 -12.07 -21.06
CA ASN A 131 -25.16 -10.97 -21.52
C ASN A 131 -25.37 -10.96 -23.04
N ASN A 132 -24.66 -11.80 -23.80
CA ASN A 132 -24.75 -11.87 -25.26
C ASN A 132 -24.43 -10.53 -25.94
N LYS A 133 -23.50 -9.77 -25.39
CA LYS A 133 -23.12 -8.43 -25.86
C LYS A 133 -21.60 -8.34 -25.89
N GLU A 134 -21.05 -7.86 -27.00
CA GLU A 134 -19.62 -7.55 -27.05
C GLU A 134 -19.28 -6.49 -26.00
N ASN A 135 -18.39 -6.86 -25.07
CA ASN A 135 -17.82 -5.94 -24.10
C ASN A 135 -16.33 -5.73 -24.31
N LYS A 136 -15.91 -4.49 -24.05
CA LYS A 136 -14.49 -4.12 -23.97
C LYS A 136 -14.09 -4.07 -22.51
N ILE A 137 -13.35 -5.07 -22.06
CA ILE A 137 -12.85 -5.20 -20.70
C ILE A 137 -11.39 -4.79 -20.70
N VAL A 138 -11.03 -3.78 -19.90
CA VAL A 138 -9.65 -3.32 -19.74
C VAL A 138 -9.23 -3.54 -18.30
N VAL A 139 -8.13 -4.26 -18.11
CA VAL A 139 -7.43 -4.43 -16.83
C VAL A 139 -6.06 -3.78 -16.99
N ASP A 140 -5.86 -2.70 -16.27
CA ASP A 140 -4.72 -1.81 -16.47
C ASP A 140 -3.93 -1.63 -15.17
N ALA A 141 -2.68 -2.08 -15.17
CA ALA A 141 -1.71 -1.90 -14.10
C ALA A 141 -0.46 -1.19 -14.64
N ASP A 142 -0.66 -0.14 -15.45
CA ASP A 142 0.40 0.77 -15.87
C ASP A 142 0.48 1.99 -14.94
N GLY A 143 1.28 1.85 -13.88
CA GLY A 143 1.58 2.94 -12.96
C GLY A 143 2.67 3.91 -13.45
N LEU A 144 3.33 3.62 -14.59
CA LEU A 144 4.42 4.43 -15.10
C LEU A 144 3.95 5.54 -16.03
N THR A 145 2.93 5.28 -16.85
CA THR A 145 2.46 6.22 -17.87
C THR A 145 1.25 7.05 -17.43
N ASP A 146 0.43 6.57 -16.49
CA ASP A 146 -0.78 7.24 -16.01
C ASP A 146 -0.66 7.68 -14.53
N GLN A 147 0.18 8.69 -14.27
CA GLN A 147 0.36 9.29 -12.93
C GLN A 147 -0.73 10.31 -12.56
N LYS A 148 -2.01 10.00 -12.82
CA LYS A 148 -3.12 10.81 -12.28
C LYS A 148 -3.32 10.49 -10.80
N GLY A 149 -3.82 11.45 -10.02
CA GLY A 149 -3.96 11.40 -8.56
C GLY A 149 -4.90 10.33 -7.96
N THR A 150 -5.18 9.24 -8.68
CA THR A 150 -5.91 8.08 -8.17
C THR A 150 -5.01 7.20 -7.30
N LYS A 151 -5.61 6.53 -6.31
CA LYS A 151 -4.95 5.52 -5.47
C LYS A 151 -5.01 4.11 -6.06
N ALA A 152 -5.67 3.93 -7.19
CA ALA A 152 -5.78 2.64 -7.84
C ALA A 152 -4.46 2.24 -8.52
N ASP A 153 -3.90 1.12 -8.09
CA ASP A 153 -2.75 0.47 -8.70
C ASP A 153 -3.19 -0.45 -9.86
N ILE A 154 -4.39 -1.04 -9.76
CA ILE A 154 -5.04 -1.78 -10.86
C ILE A 154 -6.40 -1.15 -11.16
N LYS A 155 -6.57 -0.73 -12.40
CA LYS A 155 -7.79 -0.13 -12.92
C LYS A 155 -8.57 -1.13 -13.78
N VAL A 156 -9.88 -1.18 -13.57
CA VAL A 156 -10.80 -2.00 -14.39
C VAL A 156 -11.81 -1.11 -15.08
N LYS A 157 -11.89 -1.20 -16.40
CA LYS A 157 -12.91 -0.53 -17.21
C LYS A 157 -13.71 -1.54 -18.00
N ILE A 158 -15.01 -1.32 -18.11
CA ILE A 158 -15.93 -2.08 -18.95
C ILE A 158 -16.62 -1.08 -19.87
N ASP A 159 -16.52 -1.28 -21.18
CA ASP A 159 -17.08 -0.38 -22.19
C ASP A 159 -16.66 1.09 -21.95
N ASN A 160 -15.36 1.29 -21.69
CA ASN A 160 -14.71 2.56 -21.34
C ASN A 160 -15.16 3.20 -20.01
N LYS A 161 -16.04 2.56 -19.24
CA LYS A 161 -16.49 3.06 -17.92
C LYS A 161 -15.71 2.41 -16.79
N ILE A 162 -15.23 3.24 -15.86
CA ILE A 162 -14.63 2.77 -14.60
C ILE A 162 -15.72 2.06 -13.79
N VAL A 163 -15.40 0.86 -13.31
CA VAL A 163 -16.34 0.09 -12.48
C VAL A 163 -15.90 0.06 -11.02
N ASN A 164 -16.82 -0.28 -10.12
CA ASN A 164 -16.61 -0.23 -8.66
C ASN A 164 -15.75 -1.41 -8.12
N MET A 165 -14.55 -1.61 -8.68
CA MET A 165 -13.56 -2.62 -8.25
C MET A 165 -12.10 -2.21 -8.52
N GLN A 166 -11.82 -0.91 -8.53
CA GLN A 166 -10.43 -0.47 -8.66
C GLN A 166 -9.66 -0.96 -7.41
N MET A 167 -8.39 -1.31 -7.55
CA MET A 167 -7.64 -1.93 -6.45
C MET A 167 -6.40 -1.09 -6.14
N SER A 168 -6.22 -0.70 -4.88
CA SER A 168 -4.91 -0.31 -4.36
C SER A 168 -4.26 -1.52 -3.71
N LEU A 169 -3.08 -1.90 -4.17
CA LEU A 169 -2.39 -3.09 -3.73
C LEU A 169 -1.40 -2.78 -2.61
N LYS A 170 -1.37 -3.65 -1.61
CA LYS A 170 -0.38 -3.69 -0.54
C LYS A 170 0.12 -5.13 -0.41
N VAL A 171 1.35 -5.28 0.02
CA VAL A 171 1.97 -6.57 0.32
C VAL A 171 2.46 -6.58 1.75
N THR A 172 2.55 -7.75 2.40
CA THR A 172 3.18 -7.83 3.73
C THR A 172 4.56 -7.18 3.73
N GLY A 173 4.79 -6.26 4.67
CA GLY A 173 6.00 -5.41 4.72
C GLY A 173 5.86 -4.06 4.01
N GLY A 174 4.76 -3.85 3.28
CA GLY A 174 4.37 -2.59 2.65
C GLY A 174 2.99 -2.13 3.14
N ASP A 175 2.86 -1.86 4.44
CA ASP A 175 1.59 -1.49 5.08
C ASP A 175 1.19 -0.01 4.86
N GLN A 176 2.05 0.77 4.22
CA GLN A 176 1.84 2.19 3.97
C GLN A 176 0.65 2.43 3.03
N ILE A 177 -0.37 3.12 3.54
CA ILE A 177 -1.56 3.51 2.78
C ILE A 177 -1.52 5.00 2.40
N GLY A 178 -0.88 5.84 3.20
CA GLY A 178 -0.74 7.27 2.94
C GLY A 178 0.60 7.82 3.39
N GLN A 179 0.91 9.06 2.99
CA GLN A 179 2.08 9.77 3.46
C GLN A 179 1.87 11.29 3.45
N MET A 180 2.53 11.97 4.37
CA MET A 180 2.77 13.41 4.32
C MET A 180 4.23 13.65 4.67
N SER A 181 4.90 14.56 3.98
CA SER A 181 6.35 14.67 4.10
C SER A 181 6.83 16.10 4.31
N GLY A 182 7.96 16.21 5.00
CA GLY A 182 8.70 17.45 5.22
C GLY A 182 9.09 17.65 6.68
N VAL A 183 10.27 18.24 6.87
CA VAL A 183 10.82 18.58 8.18
C VAL A 183 10.02 19.71 8.87
N PRO A 184 9.58 20.80 8.21
CA PRO A 184 8.95 21.93 8.91
C PRO A 184 7.76 21.54 9.77
N PHE A 185 7.64 22.17 10.95
CA PHE A 185 6.58 21.87 11.92
C PHE A 185 5.16 21.96 11.34
N ASP A 186 4.91 22.89 10.41
CA ASP A 186 3.60 23.03 9.75
C ASP A 186 3.17 21.78 8.96
N LYS A 187 4.12 20.94 8.53
CA LYS A 187 3.81 19.64 7.92
C LYS A 187 3.27 18.66 8.97
N GLN A 188 3.76 18.77 10.20
CA GLN A 188 3.28 17.96 11.32
C GLN A 188 1.89 18.41 11.76
N VAL A 189 1.66 19.72 11.86
CA VAL A 189 0.34 20.31 12.13
C VAL A 189 -0.69 19.82 11.11
N LYS A 190 -0.42 20.02 9.82
CA LYS A 190 -1.32 19.59 8.73
C LYS A 190 -1.65 18.10 8.76
N LEU A 191 -0.71 17.25 9.19
CA LEU A 191 -0.96 15.81 9.29
C LEU A 191 -1.94 15.48 10.42
N PHE A 192 -1.69 16.01 11.62
CA PHE A 192 -2.49 15.69 12.80
C PHE A 192 -3.83 16.42 12.83
N GLU A 193 -3.95 17.58 12.18
CA GLU A 193 -5.23 18.26 11.95
C GLU A 193 -6.19 17.39 11.15
N LEU A 194 -5.70 16.63 10.16
CA LEU A 194 -6.54 15.67 9.41
C LEU A 194 -7.12 14.57 10.30
N LEU A 195 -6.51 14.32 11.47
CA LEU A 195 -6.99 13.38 12.49
C LEU A 195 -7.79 14.10 13.61
N GLY A 196 -8.03 15.41 13.49
CA GLY A 196 -8.75 16.19 14.50
C GLY A 196 -7.94 16.50 15.76
N VAL A 197 -6.61 16.56 15.64
CA VAL A 197 -5.65 16.78 16.74
C VAL A 197 -4.83 18.04 16.47
N ASP A 198 -4.72 18.91 17.46
CA ASP A 198 -3.93 20.13 17.37
C ASP A 198 -2.56 19.96 18.03
N VAL A 199 -1.51 19.73 17.24
CA VAL A 199 -0.16 19.56 17.80
C VAL A 199 0.57 20.88 18.03
N THR A 200 -0.03 22.05 17.77
CA THR A 200 0.64 23.35 17.93
C THR A 200 1.27 23.61 19.31
N PRO A 201 0.78 23.08 20.44
CA PRO A 201 1.47 23.21 21.74
C PRO A 201 2.89 22.64 21.75
N ALA A 202 3.22 21.70 20.84
CA ALA A 202 4.55 21.14 20.69
C ALA A 202 5.56 22.08 19.99
N ARG A 203 5.10 23.18 19.36
CA ARG A 203 5.91 24.03 18.47
C ARG A 203 7.18 24.54 19.13
N LYS A 204 7.06 25.15 20.31
CA LYS A 204 8.20 25.76 21.01
C LYS A 204 9.35 24.76 21.19
N LYS A 205 9.04 23.59 21.75
CA LYS A 205 10.03 22.54 22.00
C LYS A 205 10.53 21.88 20.70
N TYR A 206 9.69 21.80 19.68
CA TYR A 206 10.10 21.34 18.35
C TYR A 206 11.15 22.27 17.74
N ASP A 207 10.85 23.57 17.69
CA ASP A 207 11.72 24.59 17.09
C ASP A 207 13.02 24.73 17.89
N GLU A 208 12.98 24.66 19.23
CA GLU A 208 14.17 24.62 20.09
C GLU A 208 15.11 23.44 19.76
N LEU A 209 14.59 22.28 19.34
CA LEU A 209 15.40 21.13 18.97
C LEU A 209 15.94 21.25 17.54
N ILE A 210 15.12 21.76 16.61
CA ILE A 210 15.52 21.95 15.22
C ILE A 210 16.56 23.05 15.08
N ASN A 211 16.43 24.17 15.80
CA ASN A 211 17.36 25.30 15.73
C ASN A 211 18.78 24.99 16.25
N LYS A 212 18.98 23.83 16.89
CA LYS A 212 20.30 23.35 17.33
C LYS A 212 21.13 22.76 16.19
N VAL A 213 20.52 22.51 15.03
CA VAL A 213 21.17 21.82 13.92
C VAL A 213 20.83 22.50 12.58
N ASP A 214 21.74 22.44 11.61
CA ASP A 214 21.46 22.90 10.26
C ASP A 214 20.73 21.81 9.45
N ILE A 215 19.40 21.90 9.39
CA ILE A 215 18.57 20.98 8.57
C ILE A 215 18.69 21.25 7.05
N GLY A 216 19.33 22.35 6.64
CA GLY A 216 19.64 22.66 5.25
C GLY A 216 20.90 21.96 4.74
N LEU A 217 21.76 21.50 5.66
CA LEU A 217 23.02 20.83 5.35
C LEU A 217 22.79 19.60 4.47
N ALA A 218 23.62 19.49 3.44
CA ALA A 218 23.58 18.42 2.46
C ALA A 218 24.90 17.65 2.48
N PHE A 219 24.81 16.33 2.33
CA PHE A 219 25.96 15.44 2.29
C PHE A 219 26.11 14.83 0.89
N THR A 220 27.33 14.57 0.45
CA THR A 220 27.60 13.90 -0.84
C THR A 220 27.83 12.40 -0.67
N HIS A 221 28.14 11.94 0.56
CA HIS A 221 28.34 10.52 0.86
C HIS A 221 27.43 10.03 2.00
N ARG A 222 26.91 8.80 1.86
CA ARG A 222 25.96 8.23 2.83
C ARG A 222 26.58 7.96 4.20
N ASP A 223 27.87 7.70 4.28
CA ASP A 223 28.51 7.42 5.57
C ASP A 223 28.69 8.67 6.42
N GLU A 224 28.72 9.86 5.82
CA GLU A 224 28.69 11.14 6.55
C GLU A 224 27.37 11.33 7.29
N THR A 225 26.27 10.83 6.74
CA THR A 225 24.95 10.93 7.37
C THR A 225 24.81 10.08 8.66
N LYS A 226 25.76 9.18 8.92
CA LYS A 226 25.74 8.26 10.06
C LYS A 226 26.68 8.66 11.20
N LYS A 227 27.51 9.70 11.02
CA LYS A 227 28.53 10.15 11.97
C LYS A 227 28.57 11.67 12.08
N GLY A 228 29.21 12.19 13.13
CA GLY A 228 29.36 13.64 13.36
C GLY A 228 28.05 14.42 13.17
N LEU A 229 28.12 15.53 12.43
CA LEU A 229 26.98 16.40 12.12
C LEU A 229 25.78 15.67 11.53
N GLY A 230 26.00 14.69 10.64
CA GLY A 230 24.90 13.93 10.03
C GLY A 230 24.10 13.15 11.06
N ARG A 231 24.79 12.53 12.03
CA ARG A 231 24.14 11.83 13.16
C ARG A 231 23.46 12.81 14.11
N GLU A 232 24.08 13.94 14.41
CA GLU A 232 23.51 14.98 15.28
C GLU A 232 22.19 15.54 14.71
N ILE A 233 22.18 15.91 13.42
CA ILE A 233 20.97 16.35 12.70
C ILE A 233 19.89 15.26 12.79
N HIS A 234 20.24 14.00 12.52
CA HIS A 234 19.29 12.89 12.57
C HIS A 234 18.63 12.74 13.94
N LEU A 235 19.43 12.78 15.01
CA LEU A 235 18.95 12.64 16.39
C LEU A 235 18.09 13.83 16.82
N ALA A 236 18.49 15.06 16.48
CA ALA A 236 17.71 16.26 16.76
C ALA A 236 16.32 16.20 16.09
N VAL A 237 16.26 15.84 14.81
CA VAL A 237 15.00 15.71 14.06
C VAL A 237 14.12 14.59 14.61
N ARG A 238 14.70 13.45 15.02
CA ARG A 238 13.96 12.38 15.71
C ARG A 238 13.35 12.84 17.02
N GLN A 239 14.15 13.51 17.85
CA GLN A 239 13.70 14.01 19.15
C GLN A 239 12.63 15.10 19.00
N ALA A 240 12.73 15.95 17.97
CA ALA A 240 11.71 16.94 17.62
C ALA A 240 10.40 16.26 17.22
N ASN A 241 10.44 15.27 16.31
CA ASN A 241 9.26 14.50 15.92
C ASN A 241 8.62 13.79 17.12
N LEU A 242 9.40 13.20 18.02
CA LEU A 242 8.87 12.55 19.22
C LEU A 242 8.00 13.49 20.05
N VAL A 243 8.38 14.77 20.20
CA VAL A 243 7.59 15.75 20.96
C VAL A 243 6.20 15.95 20.32
N VAL A 244 6.13 16.02 18.99
CA VAL A 244 4.85 16.08 18.25
C VAL A 244 4.00 14.84 18.52
N HIS A 245 4.60 13.65 18.41
CA HIS A 245 3.89 12.40 18.63
C HIS A 245 3.38 12.25 20.08
N GLN A 246 4.14 12.75 21.07
CA GLN A 246 3.73 12.79 22.47
C GLN A 246 2.54 13.72 22.69
N GLU A 247 2.56 14.91 22.09
CA GLU A 247 1.43 15.84 22.17
C GLU A 247 0.18 15.27 21.47
N ALA A 248 0.36 14.65 20.30
CA ALA A 248 -0.73 13.98 19.61
C ALA A 248 -1.36 12.86 20.44
N LYS A 249 -0.54 12.04 21.12
CA LYS A 249 -1.04 10.99 22.02
C LYS A 249 -1.89 11.56 23.14
N ARG A 250 -1.43 12.63 23.81
CA ARG A 250 -2.14 13.26 24.92
C ARG A 250 -3.58 13.62 24.54
N GLN A 251 -3.78 14.17 23.33
CA GLN A 251 -5.09 14.56 22.85
C GLN A 251 -5.91 13.38 22.31
N LEU A 252 -5.28 12.47 21.57
CA LEU A 252 -5.96 11.29 21.03
C LEU A 252 -6.51 10.39 22.15
N ASP A 253 -5.75 10.19 23.24
CA ASP A 253 -6.23 9.40 24.37
C ASP A 253 -7.54 9.96 24.95
N SER A 254 -7.63 11.28 25.12
CA SER A 254 -8.83 11.95 25.60
C SER A 254 -10.00 11.85 24.61
N LYS A 255 -9.73 12.11 23.32
CA LYS A 255 -10.74 12.11 22.26
C LYS A 255 -11.32 10.71 21.99
N MET A 256 -10.50 9.66 22.01
CA MET A 256 -10.94 8.27 21.79
C MET A 256 -11.94 7.80 22.85
N GLN A 257 -11.87 8.33 24.08
CA GLN A 257 -12.79 8.00 25.17
C GLN A 257 -14.11 8.78 25.11
N SER A 258 -14.16 9.89 24.37
CA SER A 258 -15.26 10.87 24.42
C SER A 258 -16.56 10.45 23.72
N LYS A 259 -16.56 9.34 22.97
CA LYS A 259 -17.67 8.91 22.08
C LYS A 259 -18.16 10.02 21.12
N ASP A 260 -17.34 11.05 20.87
CA ASP A 260 -17.68 12.17 20.00
C ASP A 260 -17.84 11.71 18.55
N ALA A 261 -19.04 11.89 18.01
CA ALA A 261 -19.38 11.54 16.64
C ALA A 261 -18.51 12.28 15.61
N LYS A 262 -18.20 13.57 15.86
CA LYS A 262 -17.36 14.35 14.93
C LYS A 262 -15.95 13.81 14.87
N PHE A 263 -15.40 13.40 16.01
CA PHE A 263 -14.08 12.78 16.05
C PHE A 263 -14.05 11.41 15.37
N ILE A 264 -15.10 10.59 15.55
CA ILE A 264 -15.25 9.32 14.82
C ILE A 264 -15.24 9.56 13.32
N ASP A 265 -16.02 10.54 12.83
CA ASP A 265 -16.07 10.90 11.42
C ASP A 265 -14.68 11.32 10.93
N GLN A 266 -13.94 12.16 11.67
CA GLN A 266 -12.57 12.55 11.34
C GLN A 266 -11.61 11.36 11.21
N VAL A 267 -11.65 10.40 12.14
CA VAL A 267 -10.81 9.20 12.08
C VAL A 267 -11.15 8.35 10.85
N THR A 268 -12.44 8.17 10.56
CA THR A 268 -12.88 7.38 9.40
C THR A 268 -12.52 8.05 8.08
N ASP A 269 -12.67 9.37 7.98
CA ASP A 269 -12.32 10.16 6.81
C ASP A 269 -10.81 10.21 6.58
N PHE A 270 -10.02 10.34 7.65
CA PHE A 270 -8.57 10.28 7.60
C PHE A 270 -8.08 8.97 6.96
N LEU A 271 -8.57 7.84 7.44
CA LEU A 271 -8.17 6.51 6.94
C LEU A 271 -8.67 6.27 5.52
N ARG A 272 -9.92 6.64 5.20
CA ARG A 272 -10.47 6.54 3.85
C ARG A 272 -9.67 7.39 2.86
N LYS A 273 -9.36 8.64 3.21
CA LYS A 273 -8.55 9.53 2.36
C LYS A 273 -7.14 8.99 2.17
N ALA A 274 -6.50 8.50 3.23
CA ALA A 274 -5.18 7.89 3.14
C ALA A 274 -5.19 6.69 2.19
N ALA A 275 -6.12 5.74 2.42
CA ALA A 275 -6.21 4.47 1.72
C ALA A 275 -6.67 4.58 0.25
N THR A 276 -7.68 5.39 -0.03
CA THR A 276 -8.34 5.41 -1.35
C THR A 276 -8.42 6.78 -2.00
N GLY A 277 -7.94 7.84 -1.32
CA GLY A 277 -8.10 9.20 -1.82
C GLY A 277 -9.56 9.65 -1.83
N ASN A 278 -10.41 9.03 -1.02
CA ASN A 278 -11.87 9.17 -1.02
C ASN A 278 -12.58 8.65 -2.28
N ASP A 279 -11.89 7.88 -3.14
CA ASP A 279 -12.53 7.23 -4.28
C ASP A 279 -13.35 5.99 -3.81
N PRO A 280 -14.69 5.98 -3.94
CA PRO A 280 -15.52 4.87 -3.51
C PRO A 280 -15.41 3.64 -4.41
N THR A 281 -14.83 3.80 -5.61
CA THR A 281 -14.59 2.70 -6.55
C THR A 281 -13.36 1.88 -6.20
N VAL A 282 -12.46 2.43 -5.38
CA VAL A 282 -11.22 1.80 -4.95
C VAL A 282 -11.44 0.95 -3.68
N GLU A 283 -10.88 -0.25 -3.67
CA GLU A 283 -10.68 -1.07 -2.48
C GLU A 283 -9.17 -1.27 -2.23
N VAL A 284 -8.77 -1.45 -0.98
CA VAL A 284 -7.39 -1.83 -0.67
C VAL A 284 -7.31 -3.35 -0.59
N VAL A 285 -6.38 -3.95 -1.32
CA VAL A 285 -6.09 -5.38 -1.31
C VAL A 285 -4.71 -5.58 -0.68
N LYS A 286 -4.63 -6.36 0.39
CA LYS A 286 -3.37 -6.72 1.05
C LYS A 286 -3.06 -8.19 0.80
N LEU A 287 -1.99 -8.48 0.07
CA LEU A 287 -1.49 -9.83 -0.17
C LEU A 287 -0.45 -10.23 0.87
N SER A 288 -0.50 -11.49 1.29
CA SER A 288 0.41 -12.09 2.24
C SER A 288 0.64 -13.57 1.93
N THR A 289 1.61 -14.19 2.60
CA THR A 289 1.84 -15.64 2.53
C THR A 289 0.66 -16.46 3.07
N LYS A 290 -0.24 -15.86 3.87
CA LYS A 290 -1.44 -16.52 4.42
C LYS A 290 -2.68 -16.34 3.53
N GLY A 291 -2.54 -15.72 2.36
CA GLY A 291 -3.65 -15.31 1.49
C GLY A 291 -3.79 -13.79 1.48
N PHE A 292 -5.02 -13.27 1.45
CA PHE A 292 -5.26 -11.84 1.25
C PHE A 292 -6.26 -11.27 2.27
N LYS A 293 -6.20 -9.95 2.47
CA LYS A 293 -7.23 -9.13 3.13
C LYS A 293 -7.74 -8.04 2.18
N ARG A 294 -8.96 -7.55 2.40
CA ARG A 294 -9.57 -6.48 1.60
C ARG A 294 -10.22 -5.44 2.50
N ALA A 295 -10.14 -4.18 2.11
CA ALA A 295 -10.76 -3.08 2.81
C ALA A 295 -11.58 -2.20 1.85
N LYS A 296 -12.84 -1.94 2.21
CA LYS A 296 -13.73 -0.96 1.57
C LYS A 296 -14.32 -0.04 2.66
N PHE A 297 -14.42 1.25 2.36
CA PHE A 297 -14.61 2.32 3.34
C PHE A 297 -15.95 3.06 3.16
N GLY A 298 -17.05 2.34 3.36
CA GLY A 298 -18.44 2.76 3.24
C GLY A 298 -19.15 2.80 4.59
N LYS A 299 -20.48 2.65 4.58
CA LYS A 299 -21.32 2.87 5.78
C LYS A 299 -21.03 1.86 6.89
N LYS A 300 -20.79 0.58 6.56
CA LYS A 300 -20.53 -0.46 7.57
C LYS A 300 -19.16 -0.25 8.21
N TYR A 301 -18.18 0.23 7.46
CA TYR A 301 -16.89 0.65 8.01
C TYR A 301 -17.03 1.72 9.12
N ILE A 302 -17.83 2.76 8.87
CA ILE A 302 -18.05 3.84 9.86
C ILE A 302 -18.69 3.27 11.13
N GLN A 303 -19.71 2.42 10.99
CA GLN A 303 -20.35 1.77 12.13
C GLN A 303 -19.38 0.88 12.91
N ASN A 304 -18.59 0.06 12.22
CA ASN A 304 -17.59 -0.80 12.84
C ASN A 304 -16.56 0.00 13.64
N ILE A 305 -16.12 1.17 13.14
CA ILE A 305 -15.20 2.06 13.86
C ILE A 305 -15.87 2.65 15.10
N LYS A 306 -17.12 3.10 15.00
CA LYS A 306 -17.89 3.60 16.14
C LYS A 306 -18.01 2.57 17.26
N ASP A 307 -18.23 1.30 16.91
CA ASP A 307 -18.39 0.21 17.87
C ASP A 307 -17.09 -0.13 18.61
N VAL A 308 -15.93 -0.04 17.94
CA VAL A 308 -14.64 -0.33 18.58
C VAL A 308 -13.99 0.89 19.25
N MET A 309 -14.41 2.11 18.90
CA MET A 309 -13.80 3.37 19.37
C MET A 309 -13.54 3.41 20.89
N PRO A 310 -14.49 2.99 21.77
CA PRO A 310 -14.27 3.02 23.21
C PRO A 310 -13.15 2.10 23.72
N HIS A 311 -12.69 1.15 22.89
CA HIS A 311 -11.66 0.17 23.22
C HIS A 311 -10.32 0.46 22.55
N LEU A 312 -10.28 1.45 21.65
CA LEU A 312 -9.05 1.89 21.03
C LEU A 312 -8.18 2.62 22.04
N LYS A 313 -6.89 2.28 22.04
CA LYS A 313 -5.85 2.93 22.81
C LYS A 313 -4.81 3.54 21.89
N VAL A 314 -4.11 4.54 22.39
CA VAL A 314 -3.01 5.19 21.69
C VAL A 314 -1.72 4.88 22.43
N SER A 315 -0.70 4.44 21.71
CA SER A 315 0.67 4.34 22.23
C SER A 315 1.63 5.17 21.40
N VAL A 316 2.64 5.72 22.06
CA VAL A 316 3.82 6.26 21.37
C VAL A 316 4.98 5.34 21.67
N ASN A 317 5.50 4.68 20.64
CA ASN A 317 6.67 3.84 20.80
C ASN A 317 7.93 4.71 20.74
N LYS A 318 8.84 4.54 21.68
CA LYS A 318 10.16 5.19 21.70
C LYS A 318 11.26 4.15 21.88
N GLN A 319 12.09 3.99 20.86
CA GLN A 319 13.49 3.60 21.08
C GLN A 319 14.31 4.90 21.11
N PRO A 320 15.39 5.01 21.94
CA PRO A 320 16.20 6.23 22.02
C PRO A 320 16.71 6.73 20.66
N GLU A 321 16.98 5.80 19.74
CA GLU A 321 17.40 6.07 18.36
C GLU A 321 16.36 5.61 17.32
N GLY A 322 15.12 5.40 17.72
CA GLY A 322 14.04 4.97 16.82
C GLY A 322 13.27 6.15 16.23
N ASP A 323 12.62 5.91 15.10
CA ASP A 323 11.60 6.81 14.58
C ASP A 323 10.38 6.81 15.50
N ALA A 324 9.77 7.97 15.73
CA ALA A 324 8.56 8.07 16.55
C ALA A 324 7.36 7.45 15.83
N GLU A 325 6.54 6.71 16.58
CA GLU A 325 5.32 6.07 16.07
C GLU A 325 4.14 6.36 16.99
N THR A 326 3.09 7.00 16.48
CA THR A 326 1.78 7.02 17.15
C THR A 326 0.96 5.87 16.63
N VAL A 327 0.60 4.92 17.50
CA VAL A 327 -0.12 3.69 17.15
C VAL A 327 -1.50 3.71 17.79
N ILE A 328 -2.53 3.49 16.96
CA ILE A 328 -3.92 3.34 17.38
C ILE A 328 -4.28 1.85 17.26
N TYR A 329 -4.69 1.23 18.36
CA TYR A 329 -4.91 -0.22 18.44
C TYR A 329 -6.02 -0.60 19.41
N ASP A 330 -6.68 -1.73 19.18
CA ASP A 330 -7.63 -2.32 20.13
C ASP A 330 -6.89 -3.23 21.11
N SER A 331 -6.83 -2.81 22.38
CA SER A 331 -6.11 -3.56 23.40
C SER A 331 -6.71 -4.92 23.77
N ARG A 332 -7.96 -5.19 23.38
CA ARG A 332 -8.61 -6.50 23.55
C ARG A 332 -8.05 -7.55 22.59
N LEU A 333 -7.54 -7.12 21.44
CA LEU A 333 -7.01 -7.98 20.39
C LEU A 333 -5.47 -8.18 20.48
N GLY A 334 -4.81 -7.41 21.35
CA GLY A 334 -3.38 -7.55 21.61
C GLY A 334 -2.66 -6.24 21.96
N LYS A 335 -1.33 -6.30 21.92
CA LYS A 335 -0.45 -5.16 22.21
C LYS A 335 -0.32 -4.23 20.99
N SER A 336 0.20 -3.02 21.21
CA SER A 336 0.37 -2.00 20.16
C SER A 336 1.24 -2.44 18.97
N ASN A 337 2.17 -3.38 19.18
CA ASN A 337 3.01 -3.93 18.12
C ASN A 337 2.35 -5.05 17.30
N SER A 338 1.17 -5.54 17.70
CA SER A 338 0.43 -6.57 16.97
C SER A 338 -0.25 -5.99 15.74
N SER A 339 -0.02 -6.59 14.56
CA SER A 339 -0.77 -6.20 13.37
C SER A 339 -2.27 -6.46 13.52
N ALA A 340 -2.65 -7.55 14.20
CA ALA A 340 -4.04 -7.93 14.44
C ALA A 340 -4.80 -6.89 15.30
N ALA A 341 -4.11 -6.29 16.29
CA ALA A 341 -4.71 -5.28 17.16
C ALA A 341 -4.66 -3.87 16.57
N ARG A 342 -3.68 -3.59 15.70
CA ARG A 342 -3.43 -2.25 15.17
C ARG A 342 -4.48 -1.85 14.15
N LEU A 343 -5.15 -0.72 14.38
CA LEU A 343 -5.94 -0.05 13.37
C LEU A 343 -5.02 0.60 12.35
N PHE A 344 -4.21 1.55 12.81
CA PHE A 344 -3.15 2.18 12.01
C PHE A 344 -2.05 2.73 12.91
N LYS A 345 -0.94 3.12 12.30
CA LYS A 345 0.08 3.95 12.94
C LYS A 345 0.53 5.08 12.03
N ILE A 346 0.95 6.18 12.64
CA ILE A 346 1.67 7.26 11.98
C ILE A 346 3.14 7.14 12.42
N ARG A 347 4.05 6.94 11.47
CA ARG A 347 5.49 6.84 11.72
C ARG A 347 6.23 7.99 11.06
N GLY A 348 6.89 8.82 11.84
CA GLY A 348 7.78 9.88 11.35
C GLY A 348 9.14 9.30 10.95
N LYS A 349 9.23 8.69 9.77
CA LYS A 349 10.46 8.05 9.28
C LYS A 349 11.52 9.11 8.94
N ILE A 350 12.60 9.14 9.69
CA ILE A 350 13.69 10.12 9.52
C ILE A 350 14.79 9.50 8.66
N ILE A 351 15.08 10.15 7.53
CA ILE A 351 16.07 9.67 6.57
C ILE A 351 16.79 10.83 5.90
N PHE A 352 18.00 10.57 5.42
CA PHE A 352 18.61 11.41 4.40
C PHE A 352 18.18 10.93 3.02
N GLU A 353 17.43 11.76 2.30
CA GLU A 353 16.97 11.45 0.95
C GLU A 353 18.00 11.87 -0.08
N SER A 354 18.31 10.95 -1.00
CA SER A 354 19.13 11.25 -2.15
C SER A 354 18.33 12.04 -3.17
N LYS A 355 18.88 13.16 -3.61
CA LYS A 355 18.40 13.94 -4.73
C LYS A 355 19.58 14.22 -5.66
N THR A 356 19.34 14.06 -6.96
CA THR A 356 20.31 14.44 -7.98
C THR A 356 19.67 15.56 -8.79
N THR A 357 20.28 16.74 -8.77
CA THR A 357 19.86 17.87 -9.62
C THR A 357 20.92 18.12 -10.68
N LYS A 358 20.52 18.73 -11.81
CA LYS A 358 21.47 19.10 -12.88
C LYS A 358 22.54 20.08 -12.39
N THR A 359 22.22 20.90 -11.38
CA THR A 359 23.04 22.01 -10.89
C THR A 359 23.87 21.67 -9.66
N GLU A 360 23.33 20.91 -8.70
CA GLU A 360 24.00 20.60 -7.41
C GLU A 360 24.57 19.18 -7.36
N GLY A 361 24.40 18.40 -8.43
CA GLY A 361 24.81 16.99 -8.45
C GLY A 361 24.05 16.13 -7.44
N TYR A 362 24.66 15.01 -7.06
CA TYR A 362 24.12 14.09 -6.05
C TYR A 362 24.31 14.67 -4.65
N HIS A 363 23.22 14.75 -3.89
CA HIS A 363 23.27 15.15 -2.49
C HIS A 363 22.21 14.44 -1.65
N LEU A 364 22.44 14.44 -0.34
CA LEU A 364 21.65 13.79 0.69
C LEU A 364 21.21 14.85 1.70
N LYS A 365 19.90 15.13 1.77
CA LYS A 365 19.33 16.09 2.73
C LYS A 365 18.41 15.39 3.72
N ILE A 366 18.40 15.87 4.96
CA ILE A 366 17.53 15.33 6.00
C ILE A 366 16.06 15.52 5.61
N TYR A 367 15.25 14.50 5.90
CA TYR A 367 13.86 14.47 5.50
C TYR A 367 13.03 13.66 6.48
N VAL A 368 11.78 14.11 6.68
CA VAL A 368 10.75 13.38 7.44
C VAL A 368 9.73 12.85 6.45
N ARG A 369 9.52 11.52 6.44
CA ARG A 369 8.34 10.91 5.82
C ARG A 369 7.38 10.46 6.91
N ASN A 370 6.26 11.15 7.07
CA ASN A 370 5.19 10.67 7.94
C ASN A 370 4.38 9.63 7.18
N LEU A 371 4.63 8.36 7.49
CA LEU A 371 3.97 7.21 6.87
C LEU A 371 2.72 6.87 7.66
N ILE A 372 1.59 6.75 6.97
CA ILE A 372 0.35 6.21 7.53
C ILE A 372 0.32 4.74 7.16
N GLU A 373 0.51 3.87 8.15
CA GLU A 373 0.68 2.43 7.97
C GLU A 373 -0.51 1.68 8.61
N SER A 374 -1.18 0.87 7.80
CA SER A 374 -2.34 0.08 8.24
C SER A 374 -1.93 -1.09 9.16
N GLY A 375 -2.83 -1.50 10.04
CA GLY A 375 -2.80 -2.83 10.64
C GLY A 375 -3.94 -3.69 10.13
N ASP A 376 -3.97 -4.95 10.56
CA ASP A 376 -4.95 -5.93 10.11
C ASP A 376 -6.36 -5.62 10.62
N LEU A 377 -6.48 -4.94 11.77
CA LEU A 377 -7.77 -4.48 12.31
C LEU A 377 -8.47 -3.52 11.33
N MET A 378 -7.73 -2.65 10.63
CA MET A 378 -8.33 -1.77 9.62
C MET A 378 -9.07 -2.58 8.55
N PHE A 379 -8.47 -3.67 8.08
CA PHE A 379 -9.09 -4.53 7.08
C PHE A 379 -10.30 -5.28 7.63
N ASP A 380 -10.26 -5.68 8.90
CA ASP A 380 -11.36 -6.40 9.54
C ASP A 380 -12.57 -5.48 9.78
N LEU A 381 -12.33 -4.19 10.05
CA LEU A 381 -13.38 -3.18 10.23
C LEU A 381 -13.86 -2.58 8.89
N ALA A 382 -13.01 -2.49 7.87
CA ALA A 382 -13.34 -1.92 6.57
C ALA A 382 -14.03 -2.95 5.66
N THR A 383 -15.19 -3.46 6.08
CA THR A 383 -15.89 -4.57 5.41
C THR A 383 -17.30 -4.18 4.97
N ASP A 384 -17.46 -3.42 3.87
CA ASP A 384 -18.78 -3.23 3.22
C ASP A 384 -19.13 -4.37 2.25
N MET A 385 -18.94 -5.61 2.70
CA MET A 385 -19.12 -6.81 1.88
C MET A 385 -20.43 -7.52 2.11
#